data_AF-A0A833H116-F1
#
_entry.id   AF-A0A833H116-F1
#
_cell.length_a   1.000
_cell.length_b   1.000
_cell.length_c   1.000
_cell.angle_alpha   90.00
_cell.angle_beta   90.00
_cell.angle_gamma   90.00
#
_symmetry.space_group_name_H-M   'P 1'
#
loop_
_entity.id
_entity.type
_entity.pdbx_description
1 polymer ?
#
loop_
_entity_poly.entity_id
_entity_poly.type
_entity_poly.pdbx_seq_one_letter_code
_entity_poly.pdbx_strand_id
1 'polypeptide(L)'
;MLETDRTVAYSRTMHSDYRHAHRHSALAHGVKLYLRILRRKHILTKEMLTGRIPQHAAPVPASLKKRFRFTHHAFRDHGFWTVAPEKQKSTQSETAVDEVSKHDFMLSAHGLRLAGKAYAGALPDDHHRHSPKHARLNGVAPISLFTGTHDVLYPDILELRDRLRRQAHPVRYFEYPQMFHVWPAVTALHEARHAIDQMAALIREG
;
A
#
# COMPACT_ATOMS: atom_id res chain seq x y z
N MET A 1 10.42 -44.97 -10.32
CA MET A 1 10.16 -43.65 -10.92
C MET A 1 9.13 -42.99 -10.00
N LEU A 2 9.59 -42.16 -9.06
CA LEU A 2 8.78 -41.58 -7.99
C LEU A 2 8.34 -40.17 -8.42
N GLU A 3 7.11 -40.06 -8.88
CA GLU A 3 6.42 -38.78 -9.08
C GLU A 3 5.92 -38.32 -7.71
N THR A 4 6.61 -37.35 -7.10
CA THR A 4 6.21 -36.79 -5.81
C THR A 4 5.08 -35.79 -6.01
N ASP A 5 3.89 -36.26 -5.66
CA ASP A 5 2.72 -35.50 -5.26
C ASP A 5 3.11 -34.28 -4.39
N ARG A 6 3.01 -33.07 -4.97
CA ARG A 6 3.16 -31.79 -4.29
C ARG A 6 1.82 -31.09 -4.14
N THR A 7 0.78 -31.83 -3.78
CA THR A 7 -0.45 -31.25 -3.29
C THR A 7 -0.29 -30.96 -1.79
N VAL A 8 0.49 -29.93 -1.44
CA VAL A 8 0.56 -29.46 -0.05
C VAL A 8 -0.80 -28.86 0.31
N ALA A 9 -1.52 -29.59 1.16
CA ALA A 9 -2.78 -29.18 1.74
C ALA A 9 -2.65 -27.84 2.49
N TYR A 10 -3.05 -26.74 1.84
CA TYR A 10 -3.36 -25.46 2.50
C TYR A 10 -4.71 -25.52 3.25
N SER A 11 -5.03 -26.62 3.93
CA SER A 11 -6.35 -26.80 4.57
C SER A 11 -6.43 -26.30 6.03
N ARG A 12 -5.45 -25.51 6.49
CA ARG A 12 -5.57 -24.80 7.77
C ARG A 12 -5.72 -23.31 7.50
N THR A 13 -6.94 -22.81 7.65
CA THR A 13 -7.24 -21.38 7.65
C THR A 13 -6.49 -20.72 8.81
N MET A 14 -5.28 -20.22 8.56
CA MET A 14 -4.48 -19.52 9.57
C MET A 14 -4.88 -18.05 9.61
N HIS A 15 -5.66 -17.71 10.63
CA HIS A 15 -5.90 -16.34 11.05
C HIS A 15 -5.15 -16.10 12.36
N SER A 16 -4.22 -15.16 12.37
CA SER A 16 -3.50 -14.77 13.59
C SER A 16 -3.45 -13.26 13.72
N ASP A 17 -3.80 -12.76 14.89
CA ASP A 17 -3.74 -11.34 15.22
C ASP A 17 -2.65 -11.08 16.24
N TYR A 18 -1.73 -10.19 15.88
CA TYR A 18 -0.73 -9.64 16.77
C TYR A 18 -1.01 -8.15 16.92
N ARG A 19 -1.14 -7.70 18.16
CA ARG A 19 -1.13 -6.28 18.49
C ARG A 19 0.07 -6.01 19.36
N HIS A 20 0.94 -5.11 18.92
CA HIS A 20 2.14 -4.77 19.65
C HIS A 20 1.78 -4.14 20.99
N ALA A 21 2.25 -4.75 22.08
CA ALA A 21 1.89 -4.38 23.45
C ALA A 21 3.02 -3.67 24.21
N HIS A 22 4.25 -3.63 23.68
CA HIS A 22 5.34 -2.92 24.34
C HIS A 22 5.09 -1.42 24.38
N ARG A 23 5.67 -0.76 25.40
CA ARG A 23 5.62 0.68 25.54
C ARG A 23 6.16 1.36 24.28
N HIS A 24 5.40 2.31 23.77
CA HIS A 24 5.76 3.13 22.62
C HIS A 24 7.12 3.81 22.84
N SER A 25 8.06 3.60 21.91
CA SER A 25 9.45 4.01 22.03
C SER A 25 9.62 5.52 22.17
N ALA A 26 10.55 5.95 23.04
CA ALA A 26 10.94 7.36 23.16
C ALA A 26 11.51 7.90 21.83
N LEU A 27 12.24 7.06 21.08
CA LEU A 27 12.75 7.43 19.76
C LEU A 27 11.61 7.61 18.75
N ALA A 28 10.56 6.78 18.81
CA ALA A 28 9.39 6.94 17.95
C ALA A 28 8.65 8.27 18.24
N HIS A 29 8.57 8.68 19.51
CA HIS A 29 8.09 10.01 19.87
C HIS A 29 8.97 11.12 19.28
N GLY A 30 10.30 11.00 19.39
CA GLY A 30 11.26 11.95 18.84
C GLY A 30 11.15 12.10 17.32
N VAL A 31 11.06 10.98 16.58
CA VAL A 31 10.89 10.99 15.12
C VAL A 31 9.56 11.64 14.72
N LYS A 32 8.46 11.31 15.40
CA LYS A 32 7.16 11.97 15.14
C LYS A 32 7.20 13.47 15.42
N LEU A 33 7.87 13.88 16.50
CA LEU A 33 8.09 15.29 16.81
C LEU A 33 8.91 15.98 15.72
N TYR A 34 9.99 15.34 15.25
CA TYR A 34 10.82 15.82 14.15
C TYR A 34 10.03 15.99 12.83
N LEU A 35 9.25 14.98 12.43
CA LEU A 35 8.40 15.04 11.23
C LEU A 35 7.37 16.16 11.30
N ARG A 36 6.79 16.37 12.50
CA ARG A 36 5.86 17.46 12.79
C ARG A 36 6.53 18.83 12.68
N ILE A 37 7.71 19.02 13.30
CA ILE A 37 8.47 20.29 13.28
C ILE A 37 8.84 20.66 11.84
N LEU A 38 9.32 19.69 11.05
CA LEU A 38 9.74 19.93 9.67
C LEU A 38 8.59 19.95 8.64
N ARG A 39 7.32 19.85 9.08
CA ARG A 39 6.12 19.87 8.22
C ARG A 39 6.22 18.94 6.99
N ARG A 40 6.82 17.76 7.17
CA ARG A 40 7.14 16.83 6.06
C ARG A 40 5.89 16.24 5.38
N LYS A 41 4.73 16.24 6.06
CA LYS A 41 3.43 15.73 5.59
C LYS A 41 3.02 16.15 4.17
N HIS A 42 3.31 17.40 3.78
CA HIS A 42 2.83 17.99 2.53
C HIS A 42 3.85 17.98 1.40
N ILE A 43 5.00 17.28 1.56
CA ILE A 43 6.03 17.24 0.52
C ILE A 43 5.47 16.62 -0.75
N LEU A 44 4.86 15.43 -0.68
CA LEU A 44 4.30 14.79 -1.86
C LEU A 44 3.26 15.69 -2.54
N THR A 45 2.36 16.30 -1.76
CA THR A 45 1.37 17.25 -2.28
C THR A 45 2.02 18.42 -3.00
N LYS A 46 3.03 19.03 -2.39
CA LYS A 46 3.76 20.16 -2.98
C LYS A 46 4.44 19.74 -4.27
N GLU A 47 5.12 18.61 -4.28
CA GLU A 47 5.83 18.11 -5.47
C GLU A 47 4.85 17.75 -6.61
N MET A 48 3.69 17.17 -6.29
CA MET A 48 2.60 16.91 -7.24
C MET A 48 2.00 18.20 -7.81
N LEU A 49 1.74 19.21 -6.97
CA LEU A 49 1.14 20.48 -7.39
C LEU A 49 2.13 21.40 -8.11
N THR A 50 3.43 21.26 -7.85
CA THR A 50 4.49 22.10 -8.46
C THR A 50 5.12 21.48 -9.70
N GLY A 51 4.69 20.28 -10.12
CA GLY A 51 5.16 19.63 -11.35
C GLY A 51 6.62 19.17 -11.30
N ARG A 52 7.24 19.12 -10.11
CA ARG A 52 8.64 18.71 -9.93
C ARG A 52 8.87 17.21 -10.11
N ILE A 53 7.82 16.41 -9.95
CA ILE A 53 7.82 15.01 -10.40
C ILE A 53 7.54 15.03 -11.90
N PRO A 54 8.47 14.58 -12.76
CA PRO A 54 8.27 14.55 -14.20
C PRO A 54 6.98 13.81 -14.52
N GLN A 55 5.97 14.53 -15.02
CA GLN A 55 4.68 13.97 -15.41
C GLN A 55 4.74 13.34 -16.81
N HIS A 56 5.91 13.38 -17.47
CA HIS A 56 6.13 12.67 -18.73
C HIS A 56 6.14 11.17 -18.46
N ALA A 57 5.31 10.43 -19.19
CA ALA A 57 5.29 8.98 -19.10
C ALA A 57 6.70 8.41 -19.28
N ALA A 58 7.12 7.54 -18.37
CA ALA A 58 8.40 6.85 -18.49
C ALA A 58 8.50 6.19 -19.87
N PRO A 59 9.65 6.30 -20.56
CA PRO A 59 9.82 5.74 -21.89
C PRO A 59 9.52 4.24 -21.86
N VAL A 60 8.53 3.81 -22.65
CA VAL A 60 8.11 2.40 -22.69
C VAL A 60 9.23 1.56 -23.32
N PRO A 61 9.75 0.54 -22.60
CA PRO A 61 10.74 -0.39 -23.15
C PRO A 61 10.27 -1.04 -24.45
N ALA A 62 11.18 -1.21 -25.42
CA ALA A 62 10.85 -1.79 -26.72
C ALA A 62 10.22 -3.20 -26.64
N SER A 63 10.57 -3.97 -25.60
CA SER A 63 9.99 -5.29 -25.31
C SER A 63 8.49 -5.25 -25.04
N LEU A 64 7.98 -4.18 -24.42
CA LEU A 64 6.56 -4.02 -24.12
C LEU A 64 5.77 -3.56 -25.35
N LYS A 65 6.35 -2.66 -26.17
CA LYS A 65 5.74 -2.20 -27.43
C LYS A 65 5.49 -3.32 -28.44
N LYS A 66 6.27 -4.40 -28.39
CA LYS A 66 6.06 -5.60 -29.21
C LYS A 66 4.85 -6.43 -28.77
N ARG A 67 4.45 -6.32 -27.50
CA ARG A 67 3.48 -7.21 -26.87
C ARG A 67 2.12 -6.56 -26.64
N PHE A 68 2.06 -5.22 -26.63
CA PHE A 68 0.83 -4.46 -26.38
C PHE A 68 0.74 -3.26 -27.31
N ARG A 69 -0.48 -2.93 -27.73
CA ARG A 69 -0.76 -1.71 -28.51
C ARG A 69 -0.91 -0.54 -27.55
N PHE A 70 0.07 0.36 -27.56
CA PHE A 70 0.03 1.61 -26.81
C PHE A 70 -0.48 2.72 -27.73
N THR A 71 -1.51 3.44 -27.29
CA THR A 71 -1.99 4.65 -27.97
C THR A 71 -1.53 5.85 -27.18
N HIS A 72 -0.91 6.84 -27.82
CA HIS A 72 -0.53 8.08 -27.15
C HIS A 72 -1.74 9.03 -27.12
N HIS A 73 -2.10 9.51 -25.94
CA HIS A 73 -3.15 10.49 -25.77
C HIS A 73 -2.57 11.73 -25.09
N ALA A 74 -2.94 12.91 -25.59
CA ALA A 74 -2.64 14.17 -24.93
C ALA A 74 -3.89 14.66 -24.19
N PHE A 75 -3.73 15.01 -22.91
CA PHE A 75 -4.73 15.79 -22.17
C PHE A 75 -4.06 17.07 -21.69
N ARG A 76 -4.46 18.21 -22.28
CA ARG A 76 -3.74 19.49 -22.20
C ARG A 76 -2.28 19.32 -22.67
N ASP A 77 -1.33 19.92 -21.97
CA ASP A 77 0.12 19.88 -22.28
C ASP A 77 0.81 18.55 -21.86
N HIS A 78 0.03 17.49 -21.58
CA HIS A 78 0.55 16.23 -21.04
C HIS A 78 0.18 15.03 -21.89
N GLY A 79 1.18 14.22 -22.26
CA GLY A 79 1.01 12.94 -22.96
C GLY A 79 1.00 11.74 -22.01
N PHE A 80 0.07 10.82 -22.17
CA PHE A 80 0.02 9.52 -21.50
C PHE A 80 -0.33 8.38 -22.48
N TRP A 81 -0.07 7.13 -22.09
CA TRP A 81 -0.35 5.95 -22.92
C TRP A 81 -1.64 5.25 -22.48
N THR A 82 -2.49 4.90 -23.43
CA THR A 82 -3.75 4.17 -23.19
C THR A 82 -3.72 2.80 -23.84
N VAL A 83 -4.24 1.81 -23.12
CA VAL A 83 -4.54 0.44 -23.57
C VAL A 83 -5.98 0.15 -23.09
N ALA A 84 -6.97 -0.02 -23.97
CA ALA A 84 -8.44 0.15 -23.68
C ALA A 84 -9.33 -1.01 -24.20
N PRO A 85 -10.64 -1.20 -23.81
CA PRO A 85 -11.68 -0.23 -23.33
C PRO A 85 -12.48 -0.63 -22.02
N GLU A 86 -13.44 0.09 -21.39
CA GLU A 86 -13.94 1.51 -21.30
C GLU A 86 -14.91 1.67 -20.05
N LYS A 87 -14.99 2.88 -19.44
CA LYS A 87 -16.00 3.59 -18.56
C LYS A 87 -16.71 2.95 -17.33
N GLN A 88 -16.53 3.53 -16.12
CA GLN A 88 -17.49 4.32 -15.26
C GLN A 88 -16.86 4.62 -13.86
N LYS A 89 -17.42 5.57 -13.09
CA LYS A 89 -16.87 6.26 -11.90
C LYS A 89 -17.10 5.52 -10.55
N SER A 90 -16.21 5.68 -9.56
CA SER A 90 -16.51 5.44 -8.12
C SER A 90 -15.68 6.28 -7.13
N THR A 91 -16.09 6.27 -5.85
CA THR A 91 -15.78 7.24 -4.77
C THR A 91 -15.18 6.53 -3.56
N GLN A 92 -14.10 7.06 -2.94
CA GLN A 92 -13.57 6.56 -1.66
C GLN A 92 -14.32 7.17 -0.46
N SER A 93 -14.57 6.41 0.61
CA SER A 93 -15.18 6.93 1.84
C SER A 93 -14.23 7.89 2.55
N GLU A 94 -14.51 9.19 2.47
CA GLU A 94 -13.65 10.29 2.91
C GLU A 94 -13.40 10.34 4.43
N THR A 95 -14.30 9.80 5.26
CA THR A 95 -14.33 10.10 6.69
C THR A 95 -13.27 9.39 7.53
N ALA A 96 -13.00 8.10 7.30
CA ALA A 96 -12.04 7.34 8.14
C ALA A 96 -10.58 7.70 7.86
N VAL A 97 -10.26 7.97 6.60
CA VAL A 97 -8.91 8.38 6.15
C VAL A 97 -8.56 9.76 6.70
N ASP A 98 -9.54 10.67 6.77
CA ASP A 98 -9.33 12.02 7.29
C ASP A 98 -9.04 12.03 8.79
N GLU A 99 -9.67 11.14 9.57
CA GLU A 99 -9.38 11.01 11.00
C GLU A 99 -7.97 10.49 11.28
N VAL A 100 -7.51 9.47 10.56
CA VAL A 100 -6.15 8.95 10.73
C VAL A 100 -5.11 9.93 10.18
N SER A 101 -5.43 10.65 9.10
CA SER A 101 -4.58 11.70 8.54
C SER A 101 -4.17 12.74 9.59
N LYS A 102 -5.01 13.06 10.59
CA LYS A 102 -4.63 13.99 11.68
C LYS A 102 -3.38 13.55 12.46
N HIS A 103 -3.10 12.24 12.46
CA HIS A 103 -2.03 11.61 13.21
C HIS A 103 -0.84 11.18 12.32
N ASP A 104 -1.03 11.11 10.99
CA ASP A 104 0.03 10.86 10.03
C ASP A 104 0.78 12.17 9.69
N PHE A 105 2.04 12.24 10.13
CA PHE A 105 2.93 13.38 9.91
C PHE A 105 3.84 13.22 8.69
N MET A 106 3.73 12.10 7.97
CA MET A 106 4.56 11.77 6.81
C MET A 106 3.77 11.86 5.51
N LEU A 107 2.57 11.29 5.46
CA LEU A 107 1.71 11.29 4.29
C LEU A 107 0.49 12.19 4.47
N SER A 108 -0.01 12.71 3.35
CA SER A 108 -1.31 13.38 3.32
C SER A 108 -2.27 12.62 2.39
N ALA A 109 -3.51 12.46 2.85
CA ALA A 109 -4.57 11.83 2.05
C ALA A 109 -4.75 12.53 0.69
N HIS A 110 -4.70 13.86 0.68
CA HIS A 110 -4.79 14.64 -0.55
C HIS A 110 -3.64 14.37 -1.52
N GLY A 111 -2.39 14.35 -1.03
CA GLY A 111 -1.22 14.04 -1.87
C GLY A 111 -1.27 12.62 -2.44
N LEU A 112 -1.72 11.64 -1.65
CA LEU A 112 -1.92 10.26 -2.12
C LEU A 112 -3.00 10.16 -3.19
N ARG A 113 -4.12 10.89 -3.05
CA ARG A 113 -5.18 10.91 -4.07
C ARG A 113 -4.68 11.50 -5.39
N LEU A 114 -3.89 12.56 -5.34
CA LEU A 114 -3.26 13.13 -6.54
C LEU A 114 -2.30 12.12 -7.19
N ALA A 115 -1.44 11.48 -6.38
CA ALA A 115 -0.50 10.49 -6.87
C ALA A 115 -1.20 9.27 -7.47
N GLY A 116 -2.26 8.77 -6.83
CA GLY A 116 -3.07 7.67 -7.33
C GLY A 116 -3.71 7.96 -8.68
N LYS A 117 -4.30 9.16 -8.85
CA LYS A 117 -4.87 9.60 -10.13
C LYS A 117 -3.82 9.71 -11.23
N ALA A 118 -2.65 10.28 -10.92
CA ALA A 118 -1.55 10.36 -11.88
C ALA A 118 -1.07 8.95 -12.30
N TYR A 119 -1.03 8.01 -11.35
CA TYR A 119 -0.63 6.63 -11.59
C TYR A 119 -1.67 5.82 -12.38
N ALA A 120 -2.97 6.05 -12.15
CA ALA A 120 -4.06 5.35 -12.82
C ALA A 120 -4.07 5.58 -14.35
N GLY A 121 -3.57 6.75 -14.79
CA GLY A 121 -3.57 7.12 -16.20
C GLY A 121 -5.00 7.15 -16.75
N ALA A 122 -5.30 6.29 -17.72
CA ALA A 122 -6.64 6.15 -18.28
C ALA A 122 -7.52 5.10 -17.58
N LEU A 123 -6.96 4.34 -16.64
CA LEU A 123 -7.73 3.33 -15.91
C LEU A 123 -8.65 4.03 -14.90
N PRO A 124 -9.84 3.46 -14.63
CA PRO A 124 -10.67 3.88 -13.51
C PRO A 124 -9.91 3.77 -12.18
N ASP A 125 -10.14 4.68 -11.23
CA ASP A 125 -9.52 4.77 -9.88
C ASP A 125 -9.79 3.56 -8.95
N ASP A 126 -10.64 2.62 -9.33
CA ASP A 126 -10.88 1.34 -8.62
C ASP A 126 -10.47 0.10 -9.43
N HIS A 127 -9.98 0.28 -10.65
CA HIS A 127 -9.48 -0.82 -11.46
C HIS A 127 -8.40 -1.59 -10.69
N HIS A 128 -8.61 -2.89 -10.52
CA HIS A 128 -7.76 -3.80 -9.74
C HIS A 128 -6.26 -3.80 -10.06
N ARG A 129 -5.86 -3.23 -11.21
CA ARG A 129 -4.46 -3.15 -11.67
C ARG A 129 -3.69 -1.99 -11.03
N HIS A 130 -4.39 -0.96 -10.56
CA HIS A 130 -3.77 0.16 -9.84
C HIS A 130 -4.32 0.28 -8.41
N SER A 131 -5.53 -0.24 -8.14
CA SER A 131 -6.11 -0.41 -6.79
C SER A 131 -6.32 -1.90 -6.48
N PRO A 132 -5.26 -2.64 -6.08
CA PRO A 132 -5.33 -4.10 -5.86
C PRO A 132 -6.35 -4.54 -4.81
N LYS A 133 -6.82 -3.62 -3.96
CA LYS A 133 -7.91 -3.89 -3.02
C LYS A 133 -9.23 -4.31 -3.68
N HIS A 134 -9.35 -4.16 -5.01
CA HIS A 134 -10.48 -4.66 -5.81
C HIS A 134 -10.15 -5.92 -6.64
N ALA A 135 -8.91 -6.44 -6.56
CA ALA A 135 -8.52 -7.65 -7.29
C ALA A 135 -9.17 -8.92 -6.72
N ARG A 136 -9.30 -9.96 -7.56
CA ARG A 136 -9.63 -11.32 -7.10
C ARG A 136 -8.42 -11.91 -6.36
N LEU A 137 -8.68 -12.70 -5.32
CA LEU A 137 -7.63 -13.30 -4.47
C LEU A 137 -7.34 -14.76 -4.79
N ASN A 138 -8.02 -15.34 -5.78
CA ASN A 138 -7.81 -16.72 -6.21
C ASN A 138 -6.34 -16.92 -6.65
N GLY A 139 -5.68 -17.94 -6.10
CA GLY A 139 -4.28 -18.25 -6.42
C GLY A 139 -3.27 -17.29 -5.78
N VAL A 140 -3.70 -16.35 -4.94
CA VAL A 140 -2.79 -15.51 -4.15
C VAL A 140 -2.29 -16.32 -2.95
N ALA A 141 -1.00 -16.24 -2.66
CA ALA A 141 -0.39 -16.88 -1.48
C ALA A 141 -0.98 -16.31 -0.16
N PRO A 142 -0.74 -16.96 1.00
CA PRO A 142 -1.03 -16.38 2.30
C PRO A 142 -0.48 -14.97 2.45
N ILE A 143 -1.25 -14.06 3.07
CA ILE A 143 -0.87 -12.65 3.19
C ILE A 143 -0.53 -12.34 4.65
N SER A 144 0.60 -11.67 4.88
CA SER A 144 0.93 -11.10 6.18
C SER A 144 0.88 -9.57 6.09
N LEU A 145 0.04 -8.94 6.92
CA LEU A 145 -0.19 -7.50 6.94
C LEU A 145 0.46 -6.88 8.17
N PHE A 146 1.39 -5.94 7.97
CA PHE A 146 1.98 -5.13 9.04
C PHE A 146 1.53 -3.69 8.89
N THR A 147 0.92 -3.11 9.94
CA THR A 147 0.37 -1.75 9.87
C THR A 147 0.59 -0.96 11.15
N GLY A 148 0.83 0.34 11.00
CA GLY A 148 0.78 1.30 12.09
C GLY A 148 -0.59 1.97 12.19
N THR A 149 -1.06 2.33 13.39
CA THR A 149 -2.37 3.00 13.55
C THR A 149 -2.33 4.52 13.32
N HIS A 150 -1.16 5.10 13.03
CA HIS A 150 -0.99 6.50 12.65
C HIS A 150 -0.44 6.62 11.22
N ASP A 151 -0.86 5.69 10.36
CA ASP A 151 -0.61 5.68 8.92
C ASP A 151 -1.94 5.94 8.22
N VAL A 152 -1.99 6.91 7.32
CA VAL A 152 -3.20 7.25 6.55
C VAL A 152 -3.78 6.07 5.76
N LEU A 153 -2.99 5.04 5.47
CA LEU A 153 -3.43 3.80 4.80
C LEU A 153 -4.04 2.77 5.76
N TYR A 154 -4.01 3.00 7.07
CA TYR A 154 -4.54 2.08 8.09
C TYR A 154 -6.00 1.65 7.82
N PRO A 155 -6.94 2.54 7.46
CA PRO A 155 -8.31 2.14 7.13
C PRO A 155 -8.39 1.16 5.95
N ASP A 156 -7.59 1.35 4.89
CA ASP A 156 -7.56 0.44 3.74
C ASP A 156 -6.98 -0.93 4.13
N ILE A 157 -6.01 -0.97 5.05
CA ILE A 157 -5.47 -2.24 5.57
C ILE A 157 -6.53 -2.99 6.39
N LEU A 158 -7.33 -2.30 7.19
CA LEU A 158 -8.45 -2.91 7.91
C LEU A 158 -9.51 -3.47 6.95
N GLU A 159 -9.86 -2.72 5.90
CA GLU A 159 -10.77 -3.16 4.85
C GLU A 159 -10.27 -4.45 4.18
N LEU A 160 -8.97 -4.49 3.83
CA LEU A 160 -8.33 -5.66 3.24
C LEU A 160 -8.32 -6.85 4.18
N ARG A 161 -7.94 -6.66 5.45
CA ARG A 161 -7.94 -7.70 6.48
C ARG A 161 -9.33 -8.33 6.62
N ASP A 162 -10.37 -7.52 6.74
CA ASP A 162 -11.72 -7.99 6.94
C ASP A 162 -12.25 -8.70 5.68
N ARG A 163 -11.87 -8.22 4.50
CA ARG A 163 -12.16 -8.89 3.24
C ARG A 163 -11.48 -10.26 3.14
N LEU A 164 -10.19 -10.37 3.47
CA LEU A 164 -9.45 -11.63 3.47
C LEU A 164 -10.11 -12.66 4.39
N ARG A 165 -10.49 -12.23 5.60
CA ARG A 165 -11.20 -13.07 6.58
C ARG A 165 -12.55 -13.56 6.08
N ARG A 166 -13.37 -12.66 5.52
CA ARG A 166 -14.68 -13.03 4.94
C ARG A 166 -14.55 -14.06 3.82
N GLN A 167 -13.44 -14.04 3.09
CA GLN A 167 -13.14 -14.98 2.00
C GLN A 167 -12.37 -16.22 2.47
N ALA A 168 -12.18 -16.41 3.78
CA ALA A 168 -11.37 -17.46 4.38
C ALA A 168 -9.95 -17.55 3.78
N HIS A 169 -9.42 -16.43 3.27
CA HIS A 169 -8.06 -16.36 2.74
C HIS A 169 -7.06 -16.29 3.90
N PRO A 170 -6.00 -17.11 3.92
CA PRO A 170 -5.03 -17.11 5.02
C PRO A 170 -4.40 -15.73 5.20
N VAL A 171 -4.60 -15.14 6.38
CA VAL A 171 -4.06 -13.81 6.72
C VAL A 171 -3.50 -13.76 8.13
N ARG A 172 -2.28 -13.26 8.26
CA ARG A 172 -1.66 -12.88 9.53
C ARG A 172 -1.65 -11.36 9.63
N TYR A 173 -2.16 -10.81 10.73
CA TYR A 173 -2.32 -9.37 10.91
C TYR A 173 -1.49 -8.88 12.10
N PHE A 174 -0.64 -7.89 11.87
CA PHE A 174 0.28 -7.32 12.84
C PHE A 174 0.05 -5.80 12.95
N GLU A 175 -0.58 -5.39 14.04
CA GLU A 175 -0.91 -3.99 14.32
C GLU A 175 0.07 -3.39 15.33
N TYR A 176 0.60 -2.22 14.98
CA TYR A 176 1.52 -1.46 15.81
C TYR A 176 0.90 -0.12 16.20
N PRO A 177 0.44 0.02 17.46
CA PRO A 177 -0.17 1.25 17.92
C PRO A 177 0.75 2.47 17.73
N GLN A 178 0.17 3.54 17.20
CA GLN A 178 0.80 4.84 17.01
C GLN A 178 1.98 4.88 16.04
N MET A 179 2.30 3.78 15.36
CA MET A 179 3.33 3.78 14.33
C MET A 179 2.87 4.53 13.08
N PHE A 180 3.79 5.30 12.50
CA PHE A 180 3.59 6.15 11.33
C PHE A 180 3.96 5.43 10.02
N HIS A 181 3.70 6.03 8.87
CA HIS A 181 3.98 5.39 7.58
C HIS A 181 5.43 4.88 7.42
N VAL A 182 5.61 3.63 6.97
CA VAL A 182 6.92 3.00 6.70
C VAL A 182 7.87 2.99 7.92
N TRP A 183 7.31 2.98 9.13
CA TRP A 183 8.06 2.89 10.38
C TRP A 183 9.09 1.73 10.45
N PRO A 184 8.93 0.54 9.82
CA PRO A 184 9.96 -0.51 9.88
C PRO A 184 11.28 -0.12 9.20
N ALA A 185 11.30 0.85 8.29
CA ALA A 185 12.53 1.32 7.65
C ALA A 185 13.43 2.10 8.63
N VAL A 186 12.88 2.57 9.76
CA VAL A 186 13.65 3.25 10.80
C VAL A 186 14.18 2.20 11.79
N THR A 187 15.19 1.44 11.37
CA THR A 187 15.74 0.27 12.09
C THR A 187 16.28 0.56 13.50
N ALA A 188 16.49 1.84 13.83
CA ALA A 188 16.82 2.28 15.17
C ALA A 188 15.63 2.17 16.16
N LEU A 189 14.38 2.09 15.68
CA LEU A 189 13.20 1.88 16.53
C LEU A 189 13.13 0.45 17.05
N HIS A 190 12.68 0.30 18.30
CA HIS A 190 12.46 -1.01 18.90
C HIS A 190 11.34 -1.76 18.17
N GLU A 191 10.24 -1.07 17.90
CA GLU A 191 9.12 -1.57 17.12
C GLU A 191 9.61 -2.09 15.77
N ALA A 192 10.42 -1.29 15.05
CA ALA A 192 10.94 -1.63 13.73
C ALA A 192 11.72 -2.94 13.74
N ARG A 193 12.65 -3.09 14.69
CA ARG A 193 13.40 -4.35 14.86
C ARG A 193 12.48 -5.52 15.13
N HIS A 194 11.52 -5.36 16.04
CA HIS A 194 10.54 -6.40 16.34
C HIS A 194 9.73 -6.84 15.11
N ALA A 195 9.27 -5.88 14.28
CA ALA A 195 8.56 -6.23 13.04
C ALA A 195 9.46 -6.94 12.04
N ILE A 196 10.71 -6.49 11.89
CA ILE A 196 11.67 -7.13 11.00
C ILE A 196 11.94 -8.57 11.44
N ASP A 197 12.08 -8.82 12.74
CA ASP A 197 12.26 -10.17 13.28
C ASP A 197 11.04 -11.05 13.02
N GLN A 198 9.82 -10.51 13.17
CA GLN A 198 8.58 -11.20 12.80
C GLN A 198 8.52 -11.50 11.30
N MET A 199 8.84 -10.54 10.44
CA MET A 199 8.89 -10.74 8.98
C MET A 199 9.91 -11.83 8.61
N ALA A 200 11.09 -11.80 9.23
CA ALA A 200 12.14 -12.79 8.98
C ALA A 200 11.71 -14.20 9.43
N ALA A 201 10.97 -14.32 10.54
CA ALA A 201 10.41 -15.59 10.99
C ALA A 201 9.38 -16.12 9.97
N LEU A 202 8.46 -15.27 9.50
CA LEU A 202 7.44 -15.64 8.51
C LEU A 202 8.05 -16.12 7.19
N ILE A 203 9.12 -15.47 6.73
CA ILE A 203 9.83 -15.86 5.51
C ILE A 203 10.52 -17.22 5.67
N ARG A 204 11.00 -17.56 6.88
CA ARG A 204 11.60 -18.87 7.15
C ARG A 204 10.57 -19.99 7.29
N GLU A 205 9.32 -19.65 7.62
CA GLU A 205 8.20 -20.60 7.77
C GLU A 205 7.58 -21.03 6.43
N GLY A 206 7.71 -20.24 5.37
CA GLY A 206 7.09 -20.45 4.05
C GLY A 206 8.07 -20.92 2.99
#